data_AF-A0A087UBM8-F1
#
_entry.id   AF-A0A087UBM8-F1
#
_cell.length_a   1.000
_cell.length_b   1.000
_cell.length_c   1.000
_cell.angle_alpha   90.00
_cell.angle_beta   90.00
_cell.angle_gamma   90.00
#
_symmetry.space_group_name_H-M   'P 1'
#
loop_
_entity.id
_entity.type
_entity.pdbx_description
1 polymer ?
#
loop_
_entity_poly.entity_id
_entity_poly.type
_entity_poly.pdbx_seq_one_letter_code
_entity_poly.pdbx_strand_id
1 'polypeptide(L)'
;MKSTLSNCYPELKSALFLASCEEMVCDIDTYISCSPPIMSSSVKEHVLVVLKIIVEEREGFIVLDPGYHVNIPVIIMCDGMYPNTGWFLLSETAKSKKEYCYSLEGSYIQWHVKETRNGKVNSWTNLIYVGGKFLSYISVSEKRNLVFNFRTIVTRDKKQPVAGLYCN
;
A
#
# COMPACT_ATOMS: atom_id res chain seq x y z
N MET A 1 15.81 -17.39 19.36
CA MET A 1 16.69 -16.22 19.50
C MET A 1 15.81 -14.97 19.42
N LYS A 2 15.72 -14.14 20.47
CA LYS A 2 14.94 -12.88 20.39
C LYS A 2 15.71 -11.89 19.53
N SER A 3 15.06 -11.23 18.57
CA SER A 3 15.71 -10.18 17.78
C SER A 3 16.14 -9.02 18.69
N THR A 4 17.26 -8.36 18.37
CA THR A 4 17.72 -7.16 19.08
C THR A 4 16.62 -6.11 19.18
N LEU A 5 15.81 -5.96 18.13
CA LEU A 5 14.65 -5.07 18.08
C LEU A 5 13.61 -5.39 19.17
N SER A 6 13.35 -6.68 19.42
CA SER A 6 12.41 -7.12 20.46
C SER A 6 12.91 -6.83 21.89
N ASN A 7 14.22 -6.72 22.07
CA ASN A 7 14.81 -6.41 23.37
C ASN A 7 14.82 -4.90 23.63
N CYS A 8 15.05 -4.10 22.59
CA CYS A 8 15.05 -2.64 22.71
C CYS A 8 13.63 -2.05 22.73
N TYR A 9 12.69 -2.66 21.99
CA TYR A 9 11.32 -2.15 21.81
C TYR A 9 10.30 -3.28 21.95
N PRO A 10 10.06 -3.77 23.19
CA PRO A 10 9.20 -4.93 23.42
C PRO A 10 7.74 -4.72 22.94
N GLU A 11 7.25 -3.48 22.99
CA GLU A 11 5.87 -3.11 22.59
C GLU A 11 5.70 -2.90 21.07
N LEU A 12 6.80 -2.86 20.30
CA LEU A 12 6.74 -2.61 18.87
C LEU A 12 5.92 -3.69 18.14
N LYS A 13 5.99 -4.94 18.62
CA LYS A 13 5.23 -6.05 18.04
C LYS A 13 3.72 -5.88 18.18
N SER A 14 3.25 -5.24 19.25
CA SER A 14 1.81 -4.96 19.44
C SER A 14 1.31 -3.88 18.49
N ALA A 15 2.16 -2.90 18.19
CA ALA A 15 1.84 -1.75 17.35
C ALA A 15 1.95 -2.05 15.84
N LEU A 16 2.76 -3.03 15.44
CA LEU A 16 2.86 -3.52 14.07
C LEU A 16 1.72 -4.48 13.73
N PHE A 17 1.19 -4.34 12.52
CA PHE A 17 0.22 -5.27 11.95
C PHE A 17 0.26 -5.29 10.42
N LEU A 18 -0.28 -6.35 9.85
CA LEU A 18 -0.52 -6.43 8.41
C LEU A 18 -1.86 -5.75 8.09
N ALA A 19 -1.88 -4.90 7.09
CA ALA A 19 -3.07 -4.22 6.59
C ALA A 19 -3.36 -4.67 5.16
N SER A 20 -4.63 -4.86 4.81
CA SER A 20 -5.02 -5.17 3.43
C SER A 20 -5.09 -3.90 2.59
N CYS A 21 -4.56 -3.97 1.38
CA CYS A 21 -4.58 -2.91 0.38
C CYS A 21 -5.51 -3.31 -0.78
N GLU A 22 -6.36 -2.37 -1.17
CA GLU A 22 -7.34 -2.48 -2.22
C GLU A 22 -7.02 -1.45 -3.30
N GLU A 23 -6.73 -1.93 -4.52
CA GLU A 23 -6.40 -1.07 -5.66
C GLU A 23 -7.57 -0.98 -6.65
N MET A 24 -7.61 0.11 -7.41
CA MET A 24 -8.61 0.35 -8.46
C MET A 24 -10.07 0.29 -7.96
N VAL A 25 -10.31 0.75 -6.73
CA VAL A 25 -11.66 0.85 -6.16
C VAL A 25 -12.44 1.93 -6.91
N CYS A 26 -13.50 1.54 -7.61
CA CYS A 26 -14.27 2.46 -8.47
C CYS A 26 -15.08 3.50 -7.70
N ASP A 27 -15.66 3.11 -6.56
CA ASP A 27 -16.50 3.96 -5.71
C ASP A 27 -15.97 3.92 -4.27
N ILE A 28 -15.16 4.93 -3.94
CA ILE A 28 -14.47 5.03 -2.66
C ILE A 28 -15.46 5.27 -1.51
N ASP A 29 -16.42 6.18 -1.71
CA ASP A 29 -17.36 6.59 -0.67
C ASP A 29 -18.27 5.42 -0.26
N THR A 30 -18.79 4.67 -1.23
CA THR A 30 -19.58 3.46 -0.97
C THR A 30 -18.72 2.37 -0.29
N TYR A 31 -17.46 2.23 -0.71
CA TYR A 31 -16.57 1.23 -0.13
C TYR A 31 -16.23 1.51 1.33
N ILE A 32 -15.94 2.76 1.68
CA ILE A 32 -15.58 3.18 3.05
C ILE A 32 -16.81 3.16 3.97
N SER A 33 -17.98 3.57 3.46
CA SER A 33 -19.23 3.60 4.26
C SER A 33 -19.75 2.21 4.63
N CYS A 34 -19.39 1.18 3.85
CA CYS A 34 -19.73 -0.21 4.13
C CYS A 34 -18.57 -0.89 4.87
N SER A 35 -18.67 -1.06 6.20
CA SER A 35 -17.66 -1.79 6.99
C SER A 35 -18.29 -2.99 7.72
N PRO A 36 -17.99 -4.24 7.33
CA PRO A 36 -17.07 -4.64 6.26
C PRO A 36 -17.63 -4.35 4.86
N PRO A 37 -16.77 -4.13 3.84
CA PRO A 37 -17.22 -3.89 2.47
C PRO A 37 -17.96 -5.11 1.93
N ILE A 38 -18.92 -4.87 1.03
CA ILE A 38 -19.73 -5.94 0.44
C ILE A 38 -18.78 -6.92 -0.26
N MET A 39 -18.90 -8.21 0.05
CA MET A 39 -17.96 -9.25 -0.40
C MET A 39 -17.76 -9.28 -1.92
N SER A 40 -18.81 -8.98 -2.70
CA SER A 40 -18.75 -8.91 -4.17
C SER A 40 -17.96 -7.70 -4.71
N SER A 41 -17.75 -6.67 -3.88
CA SER A 41 -17.00 -5.45 -4.21
C SER A 41 -15.60 -5.40 -3.59
N SER A 42 -15.33 -6.27 -2.60
CA SER A 42 -14.05 -6.33 -1.88
C SER A 42 -12.96 -6.95 -2.74
N VAL A 43 -12.20 -6.12 -3.45
CA VAL A 43 -11.01 -6.55 -4.21
C VAL A 43 -9.77 -6.31 -3.35
N LYS A 44 -9.25 -7.38 -2.74
CA LYS A 44 -7.98 -7.33 -1.99
C LYS A 44 -6.85 -7.74 -2.93
N GLU A 45 -5.93 -6.82 -3.18
CA GLU A 45 -4.83 -6.99 -4.13
C GLU A 45 -3.51 -7.30 -3.40
N HIS A 46 -3.24 -6.57 -2.31
CA HIS A 46 -1.94 -6.58 -1.64
C HIS A 46 -2.07 -6.51 -0.12
N VAL A 47 -1.01 -6.86 0.61
CA VAL A 47 -0.91 -6.71 2.06
C VAL A 47 0.42 -6.09 2.40
N LEU A 48 0.40 -5.04 3.23
CA LEU A 48 1.59 -4.32 3.65
C LEU A 48 1.66 -4.20 5.18
N VAL A 49 2.79 -3.73 5.69
CA VAL A 49 3.00 -3.55 7.13
C VAL A 49 2.59 -2.13 7.53
N VAL A 50 1.81 -2.01 8.60
CA VAL A 50 1.47 -0.74 9.23
C VAL A 50 1.92 -0.75 10.68
N LEU A 51 2.46 0.38 11.13
CA LEU A 51 2.74 0.67 12.53
C LEU A 51 1.76 1.75 13.01
N LYS A 52 0.96 1.45 14.04
CA LYS A 52 0.20 2.50 14.73
C LYS A 52 1.13 3.27 15.68
N ILE A 53 1.07 4.60 15.63
CA ILE A 53 1.90 5.49 16.45
C ILE A 53 1.06 6.52 17.20
N ILE A 54 1.61 7.05 18.29
CA ILE A 54 1.11 8.23 18.99
C ILE A 54 2.29 9.19 19.15
N VAL A 55 2.12 10.43 18.69
CA VAL A 55 3.13 11.50 18.79
C VAL A 55 2.50 12.66 19.51
N GLU A 56 2.96 12.97 20.73
CA GLU A 56 2.40 14.06 21.54
C GLU A 56 0.87 13.96 21.68
N GLU A 57 0.37 12.78 22.04
CA GLU A 57 -1.07 12.46 22.17
C GLU A 57 -1.86 12.44 20.84
N ARG A 58 -1.20 12.65 19.70
CA ARG A 58 -1.81 12.63 18.37
C ARG A 58 -1.61 11.27 17.72
N GLU A 59 -2.72 10.65 17.31
CA GLU A 59 -2.69 9.35 16.64
C GLU A 59 -2.15 9.48 15.21
N GLY A 60 -1.45 8.44 14.76
CA GLY A 60 -1.02 8.31 13.37
C GLY A 60 -0.63 6.88 13.01
N PHE A 61 -0.23 6.72 11.77
CA PHE A 61 0.17 5.46 11.17
C PHE A 61 1.46 5.63 10.38
N ILE A 62 2.32 4.62 10.39
CA ILE A 62 3.44 4.51 9.46
C ILE A 62 3.18 3.34 8.53
N VAL A 63 3.04 3.63 7.24
CA VAL A 63 2.94 2.63 6.18
C VAL A 63 4.34 2.20 5.76
N LEU A 64 4.58 0.90 5.80
CA LEU A 64 5.82 0.24 5.43
C LEU A 64 5.51 -0.77 4.31
N ASP A 65 5.75 -0.37 3.07
CA ASP A 65 5.60 -1.22 1.90
C ASP A 65 6.89 -1.30 1.05
N PRO A 66 8.07 -1.55 1.69
CA PRO A 66 9.35 -1.43 1.03
C PRO A 66 9.49 -2.46 -0.09
N GLY A 67 9.72 -1.96 -1.31
CA GLY A 67 10.00 -2.80 -2.47
C GLY A 67 8.77 -3.24 -3.26
N TYR A 68 7.57 -2.76 -2.91
CA TYR A 68 6.37 -2.90 -3.74
C TYR A 68 5.91 -1.53 -4.26
N HIS A 69 5.11 -0.78 -3.50
CA HIS A 69 4.63 0.53 -3.96
C HIS A 69 5.50 1.72 -3.57
N VAL A 70 6.13 1.69 -2.38
CA VAL A 70 6.94 2.79 -1.84
C VAL A 70 8.26 2.28 -1.30
N ASN A 71 9.32 3.07 -1.41
CA ASN A 71 10.65 2.72 -0.88
C ASN A 71 10.98 3.45 0.44
N ILE A 72 10.07 4.30 0.91
CA ILE A 72 10.21 5.08 2.15
C ILE A 72 9.07 4.74 3.11
N PRO A 73 9.29 4.86 4.43
CA PRO A 73 8.19 4.93 5.40
C PRO A 73 7.33 6.16 5.11
N VAL A 74 6.01 5.96 5.00
CA VAL A 74 5.06 7.07 4.86
C VAL A 74 4.37 7.27 6.20
N ILE A 75 4.41 8.48 6.73
CA ILE A 75 3.79 8.86 8.00
C ILE A 75 2.47 9.57 7.71
N ILE A 76 1.39 9.05 8.27
CA ILE A 76 0.03 9.59 8.18
C ILE A 76 -0.39 9.98 9.59
N MET A 77 -0.43 11.28 9.89
CA MET A 77 -0.98 11.77 11.17
C MET A 77 -2.48 12.03 11.00
N CYS A 78 -3.30 11.67 11.98
CA CYS A 78 -4.75 11.86 11.92
C CYS A 78 -5.16 13.33 11.79
N ASP A 79 -4.32 14.25 12.27
CA ASP A 79 -4.52 15.70 12.17
C ASP A 79 -3.88 16.32 10.91
N GLY A 80 -3.16 15.52 10.11
CA GLY A 80 -2.42 15.97 8.93
C GLY A 80 -1.21 16.87 9.21
N MET A 81 -0.85 17.11 10.48
CA MET A 81 0.25 17.99 10.86
C MET A 81 1.57 17.23 10.92
N TYR A 82 2.69 17.95 10.93
CA TYR A 82 4.02 17.34 11.10
C TYR A 82 4.03 16.36 12.29
N PRO A 83 4.57 15.13 12.15
CA PRO A 83 5.43 14.64 11.07
C PRO A 83 4.74 13.99 9.85
N ASN A 84 3.48 14.33 9.56
CA ASN A 84 2.77 13.84 8.36
C ASN A 84 3.59 14.07 7.06
N THR A 85 3.71 13.04 6.22
CA THR A 85 4.55 13.08 5.00
C THR A 85 3.97 13.98 3.91
N GLY A 86 2.65 14.02 3.74
CA GLY A 86 2.01 14.77 2.65
C GLY A 86 2.33 14.21 1.25
N TRP A 87 2.28 15.08 0.24
CA TRP A 87 2.61 14.71 -1.13
C TRP A 87 4.12 14.50 -1.30
N PHE A 88 4.50 13.39 -1.93
CA PHE A 88 5.88 13.11 -2.28
C PHE A 88 6.01 12.53 -3.69
N LEU A 89 7.17 12.76 -4.29
CA LEU A 89 7.54 12.18 -5.58
C LEU A 89 7.93 10.72 -5.38
N LEU A 90 7.20 9.80 -5.99
CA LEU A 90 7.59 8.39 -6.02
C LEU A 90 8.64 8.16 -7.11
N SER A 91 8.35 8.61 -8.34
CA SER A 91 9.20 8.37 -9.49
C SER A 91 9.03 9.45 -10.54
N GLU A 92 10.12 9.74 -11.23
CA GLU A 92 10.15 10.66 -12.35
C GLU A 92 11.02 10.08 -13.47
N THR A 93 10.47 10.10 -14.67
CA THR A 93 11.13 9.68 -15.90
C THR A 93 10.85 10.73 -16.97
N ALA A 94 11.56 10.67 -18.10
CA ALA A 94 11.31 11.58 -19.21
C ALA A 94 9.85 11.58 -19.75
N LYS A 95 9.08 10.51 -19.48
CA LYS A 95 7.71 10.32 -20.01
C LYS A 95 6.61 10.42 -18.95
N SER A 96 6.95 10.20 -17.69
CA SER A 96 5.97 10.09 -16.60
C SER A 96 6.53 10.59 -15.28
N LYS A 97 5.71 11.32 -14.53
CA LYS A 97 5.94 11.71 -13.14
C LYS A 97 4.82 11.13 -12.28
N LYS A 98 5.18 10.42 -11.20
CA LYS A 98 4.22 9.79 -10.29
C LYS A 98 4.43 10.31 -8.87
N GLU A 99 3.37 10.86 -8.29
CA GLU A 99 3.35 11.46 -6.97
C GLU A 99 2.27 10.78 -6.13
N TYR A 100 2.56 10.55 -4.85
CA TYR A 100 1.63 9.92 -3.91
C TYR A 100 1.36 10.83 -2.71
N CYS A 101 0.19 10.67 -2.11
CA CYS A 101 -0.18 11.24 -0.82
C CYS A 101 -1.06 10.27 -0.08
N TYR A 102 -0.91 10.20 1.24
CA TYR A 102 -1.68 9.31 2.08
C TYR A 102 -2.44 10.12 3.12
N SER A 103 -3.70 9.80 3.33
CA SER A 103 -4.60 10.46 4.29
C SER A 103 -5.46 9.41 4.99
N LEU A 104 -5.98 9.72 6.17
CA LEU A 104 -6.86 8.82 6.92
C LEU A 104 -8.31 9.25 6.74
N GLU A 105 -9.19 8.30 6.41
CA GLU A 105 -10.64 8.47 6.43
C GLU A 105 -11.32 7.25 7.06
N GLY A 106 -11.93 7.47 8.23
CA GLY A 106 -12.55 6.40 9.01
C GLY A 106 -11.55 5.30 9.38
N SER A 107 -11.82 4.07 8.92
CA SER A 107 -10.94 2.91 9.15
C SER A 107 -9.98 2.62 7.99
N TYR A 108 -9.85 3.55 7.04
CA TYR A 108 -9.05 3.38 5.84
C TYR A 108 -8.01 4.49 5.71
N ILE A 109 -6.81 4.12 5.29
CA ILE A 109 -5.86 5.07 4.73
C ILE A 109 -6.15 5.15 3.23
N GLN A 110 -6.46 6.34 2.74
CA GLN A 110 -6.54 6.63 1.32
C GLN A 110 -5.13 6.89 0.79
N TRP A 111 -4.76 6.15 -0.24
CA TRP A 111 -3.53 6.35 -0.98
C TRP A 111 -3.89 7.02 -2.32
N HIS A 112 -3.70 8.32 -2.37
CA HIS A 112 -3.92 9.12 -3.57
C HIS A 112 -2.73 9.01 -4.50
N VAL A 113 -3.03 8.75 -5.77
CA VAL A 113 -2.05 8.70 -6.84
C VAL A 113 -2.30 9.81 -7.82
N LYS A 114 -1.24 10.55 -8.17
CA LYS A 114 -1.21 11.50 -9.26
C LYS A 114 -0.15 11.07 -10.26
N GLU A 115 -0.56 10.73 -11.47
CA GLU A 115 0.35 10.40 -12.55
C GLU A 115 0.24 11.44 -13.68
N THR A 116 1.35 12.09 -13.98
CA THR A 116 1.46 13.03 -15.10
C THR A 116 2.21 12.37 -16.25
N ARG A 117 1.55 12.15 -17.39
CA ARG A 117 2.16 11.61 -18.61
C ARG A 117 1.92 12.56 -19.78
N ASN A 118 2.99 12.99 -20.45
CA ASN A 118 2.92 13.90 -21.59
C ASN A 118 2.04 15.14 -21.31
N GLY A 119 2.17 15.74 -20.11
CA GLY A 119 1.39 16.90 -19.68
C GLY A 119 -0.06 16.62 -19.27
N LYS A 120 -0.55 15.38 -19.41
CA LYS A 120 -1.89 14.98 -18.92
C LYS A 120 -1.78 14.38 -17.52
N VAL A 121 -2.62 14.86 -16.61
CA VAL A 121 -2.67 14.39 -15.22
C VAL A 121 -3.84 13.43 -15.08
N ASN A 122 -3.56 12.20 -14.66
CA ASN A 122 -4.53 11.23 -14.20
C ASN A 122 -4.42 11.09 -12.68
N SER A 123 -5.53 10.87 -11.99
CA SER A 123 -5.55 10.66 -10.55
C SER A 123 -6.54 9.58 -10.15
N TRP A 124 -6.18 8.80 -9.15
CA TRP A 124 -7.03 7.75 -8.59
C TRP A 124 -6.65 7.52 -7.13
N THR A 125 -7.51 6.80 -6.41
CA THR A 125 -7.32 6.49 -4.99
C THR A 125 -7.35 4.99 -4.78
N ASN A 126 -6.39 4.50 -4.02
CA ASN A 126 -6.35 3.14 -3.49
C ASN A 126 -6.65 3.20 -1.98
N LEU A 127 -7.03 2.08 -1.37
CA LEU A 127 -7.42 2.02 0.03
C LEU A 127 -6.56 1.02 0.79
N ILE A 128 -6.24 1.34 2.05
CA ILE A 128 -5.57 0.44 2.98
C ILE A 128 -6.40 0.36 4.24
N TYR A 129 -6.97 -0.81 4.54
CA TYR A 129 -7.79 -0.99 5.74
C TYR A 129 -6.91 -1.11 7.00
N VAL A 130 -7.12 -0.19 7.94
CA VAL A 130 -6.37 -0.10 9.21
C VAL A 130 -7.25 -0.25 10.46
N GLY A 131 -8.58 -0.44 10.30
CA GLY A 131 -9.50 -0.67 11.41
C GLY A 131 -9.28 -2.00 12.16
N GLY A 132 -8.52 -2.93 11.58
CA GLY A 132 -8.19 -4.20 12.21
C GLY A 132 -7.00 -4.88 11.56
N LYS A 133 -6.36 -5.79 12.31
CA LYS A 133 -5.22 -6.56 11.81
C LYS A 133 -5.70 -7.55 10.74
N PHE A 134 -4.98 -7.65 9.64
CA PHE A 134 -5.15 -8.74 8.68
C PHE A 134 -4.66 -10.04 9.34
N LEU A 135 -5.59 -10.95 9.65
CA LEU A 135 -5.30 -12.17 10.42
C LEU A 135 -4.96 -13.39 9.56
N SER A 136 -5.65 -13.55 8.43
CA SER A 136 -5.57 -14.79 7.67
C SER A 136 -5.92 -14.57 6.21
N TYR A 137 -5.13 -15.25 5.39
CA TYR A 137 -5.24 -15.28 3.94
C TYR A 137 -6.16 -16.42 3.46
N ILE A 138 -6.70 -17.26 4.36
CA ILE A 138 -7.28 -18.58 4.06
C ILE A 138 -8.51 -18.53 3.14
N SER A 139 -9.20 -17.39 3.01
CA SER A 139 -10.32 -17.20 2.07
C SER A 139 -10.02 -16.28 0.89
N VAL A 140 -8.84 -15.66 0.83
CA VAL A 140 -8.44 -14.72 -0.23
C VAL A 140 -7.21 -15.22 -1.01
N SER A 141 -6.56 -16.27 -0.51
CA SER A 141 -5.49 -17.01 -1.18
C SER A 141 -5.99 -18.29 -1.82
N GLU A 142 -7.06 -18.19 -2.59
CA GLU A 142 -6.85 -18.78 -3.91
C GLU A 142 -5.65 -18.05 -4.49
N LYS A 143 -4.48 -18.72 -4.46
CA LYS A 143 -3.20 -18.25 -4.96
C LYS A 143 -3.37 -17.23 -6.09
N ARG A 144 -3.08 -15.96 -5.82
CA ARG A 144 -2.93 -14.92 -6.83
C ARG A 144 -1.62 -14.12 -6.60
N ASN A 145 -0.41 -14.70 -6.57
CA ASN A 145 0.25 -15.02 -7.83
C ASN A 145 -0.78 -15.57 -8.78
N LEU A 146 -1.35 -14.71 -9.63
CA LEU A 146 -2.08 -15.19 -10.79
C LEU A 146 -1.20 -16.32 -11.30
N VAL A 147 -1.63 -17.56 -11.14
CA VAL A 147 -1.05 -18.66 -11.89
C VAL A 147 -1.59 -18.36 -13.27
N PHE A 148 -0.93 -17.39 -13.89
CA PHE A 148 -0.93 -17.23 -15.29
C PHE A 148 -0.56 -18.61 -15.79
N ASN A 149 -1.54 -19.27 -16.40
CA ASN A 149 -1.32 -20.49 -17.15
C ASN A 149 -0.35 -20.26 -18.32
N PHE A 150 0.05 -19.01 -18.56
CA PHE A 150 1.14 -18.66 -19.41
C PHE A 150 2.49 -18.62 -18.67
N ARG A 151 3.53 -19.10 -19.34
CA ARG A 151 4.93 -18.92 -18.96
C ARG A 151 5.37 -17.52 -19.39
N THR A 152 6.28 -16.91 -18.63
CA THR A 152 6.93 -15.67 -19.06
C THR A 152 8.37 -15.97 -19.44
N ILE A 153 8.76 -15.59 -20.66
CA ILE A 153 10.16 -15.60 -21.08
C ILE A 153 10.68 -14.18 -20.91
N VAL A 154 11.71 -14.00 -20.08
CA VAL A 154 12.34 -12.70 -19.83
C VAL A 154 13.80 -12.78 -20.26
N THR A 155 14.22 -11.88 -21.13
CA THR A 155 15.65 -11.68 -21.43
C THR A 155 16.21 -10.55 -20.57
N ARG A 156 17.44 -10.74 -20.08
CA ARG A 156 18.12 -9.81 -19.16
C ARG A 156 19.49 -9.46 -19.71
N ASP A 157 19.91 -8.21 -19.52
CA ASP A 157 21.30 -7.84 -19.60
C ASP A 157 21.99 -8.00 -18.23
N LYS A 158 23.23 -7.51 -18.10
CA LYS A 158 24.01 -7.60 -16.86
C LYS A 158 23.43 -6.80 -15.68
N LYS A 159 22.40 -5.97 -15.89
CA LYS A 159 21.84 -5.04 -14.90
C LYS A 159 20.32 -5.16 -14.76
N GLN A 160 19.58 -5.44 -15.81
CA GLN A 160 18.12 -5.36 -15.82
C GLN A 160 17.44 -6.23 -16.90
N PRO A 161 16.13 -6.51 -16.78
CA PRO A 161 15.34 -7.06 -17.88
C PRO A 161 15.32 -6.12 -19.09
N VAL A 162 15.52 -6.67 -20.29
CA VAL A 162 15.55 -5.89 -21.55
C VAL A 162 14.37 -6.18 -22.47
N ALA A 163 13.72 -7.33 -22.33
CA ALA A 163 12.44 -7.65 -22.94
C ALA A 163 11.74 -8.82 -22.23
N GLY A 164 10.44 -8.97 -22.47
CA GLY A 164 9.65 -10.09 -21.98
C GLY A 164 8.50 -10.44 -22.91
N LEU A 165 8.11 -11.71 -22.94
CA LEU A 165 6.96 -12.21 -23.69
C LEU A 165 6.18 -13.20 -22.84
N TYR A 166 4.84 -13.09 -22.90
CA TYR A 166 3.91 -14.02 -22.28
C TYR A 166 3.59 -15.16 -23.27
N CYS A 167 3.81 -16.40 -22.88
CA CYS A 167 3.59 -17.60 -23.70
C CYS A 167 2.53 -18.49 -23.06
N ASN A 168 1.41 -18.75 -23.72
CA ASN A 168 0.45 -19.76 -23.28
C ASN A 168 1.04 -21.18 -23.29
#